data_AF-A0A957L1R5-F1
#
_entry.id   AF-A0A957L1R5-F1
#
_cell.length_a   1.000
_cell.length_b   1.000
_cell.length_c   1.000
_cell.angle_alpha   90.00
_cell.angle_beta   90.00
_cell.angle_gamma   90.00
#
_symmetry.space_group_name_H-M   'P 1'
#
loop_
_entity.id
_entity.type
_entity.pdbx_description
1 polymer ?
#
loop_
_entity_poly.entity_id
_entity_poly.type
_entity_poly.pdbx_seq_one_letter_code
_entity_poly.pdbx_strand_id
1 'polypeptide(L)' 'MAREYTYSEARQKLASLLERALKEGEVTIRRKDGQAFVIQPAATIGSPLDVPGIDVGLSREEIIDFIQEGRRYQ' A
#
# COMPACT_ATOMS: atom_id res chain seq x y z
N MET A 1 4.10 -7.99 -17.67
CA MET A 1 4.93 -7.22 -18.62
C MET A 1 4.56 -5.76 -18.43
N ALA A 2 5.49 -4.93 -17.97
CA ALA A 2 5.23 -3.52 -17.72
C ALA A 2 4.83 -2.82 -19.03
N ARG A 3 3.73 -2.06 -19.00
CA ARG A 3 3.27 -1.28 -20.16
C ARG A 3 4.13 -0.03 -20.31
N GLU A 4 4.62 0.19 -21.53
CA GLU A 4 5.47 1.32 -21.88
C GLU A 4 4.64 2.44 -22.53
N TYR A 5 4.86 3.67 -22.07
CA TYR A 5 4.18 4.89 -22.53
C TYR A 5 5.20 5.90 -23.02
N THR A 6 4.81 6.75 -23.96
CA THR A 6 5.65 7.87 -24.36
C THR A 6 5.55 9.02 -23.34
N TYR A 7 6.58 9.86 -23.29
CA TYR A 7 6.56 11.09 -22.48
C TYR A 7 5.33 11.98 -22.77
N SER A 8 4.92 12.09 -24.03
CA SER A 8 3.77 12.90 -24.42
C SER A 8 2.46 12.33 -23.87
N GLU A 9 2.27 11.01 -23.93
CA GLU A 9 1.10 10.34 -23.34
C GLU A 9 1.09 10.50 -21.82
N ALA A 10 2.26 10.34 -21.19
CA ALA A 10 2.38 10.51 -19.74
C ALA A 10 2.03 11.92 -19.29
N ARG A 11 2.45 12.95 -20.03
CA ARG A 11 2.09 14.34 -19.74
C ARG A 11 0.59 14.60 -19.84
N GLN A 12 -0.10 13.94 -20.79
CA GLN A 12 -1.53 14.14 -21.00
C GLN A 12 -2.41 13.31 -20.04
N LYS A 13 -1.92 12.15 -19.58
CA LYS A 13 -2.72 11.15 -18.88
C LYS A 13 -2.09 10.69 -17.55
N LEU A 14 -1.37 11.58 -16.87
CA LEU A 14 -0.62 11.25 -15.67
C LEU A 14 -1.49 10.60 -14.58
N ALA A 15 -2.69 11.15 -14.31
CA ALA A 15 -3.59 10.60 -13.30
C ALA A 15 -3.94 9.13 -13.57
N SER A 16 -4.32 8.80 -14.81
CA SER A 16 -4.63 7.43 -15.22
C SER A 16 -3.41 6.50 -15.15
N LEU A 17 -2.20 7.02 -15.39
CA LEU A 17 -0.97 6.24 -15.22
C LEU A 17 -0.67 5.94 -13.75
N LEU A 18 -0.91 6.88 -12.83
CA LEU A 18 -0.74 6.66 -11.39
C LEU A 18 -1.72 5.60 -10.87
N GLU A 19 -3.00 5.67 -11.25
CA GLU A 19 -3.97 4.62 -10.91
C GLU A 19 -3.56 3.25 -11.43
N ARG A 20 -2.93 3.23 -12.60
CA ARG A 20 -2.47 2.00 -13.22
C ARG A 20 -1.22 1.47 -12.56
N ALA A 21 -0.27 2.33 -12.17
CA ALA A 21 0.87 1.95 -11.36
C ALA A 21 0.43 1.37 -10.00
N LEU A 22 -0.64 1.91 -9.40
CA LEU A 22 -1.23 1.34 -8.18
C LEU A 22 -1.83 -0.06 -8.40
N LYS A 23 -2.44 -0.33 -9.56
CA LYS A 23 -3.08 -1.62 -9.86
C LYS A 23 -2.11 -2.67 -10.40
N GLU A 24 -1.19 -2.27 -11.25
CA GLU A 24 -0.27 -3.14 -11.99
C GLU A 24 1.13 -3.20 -11.34
N GLY A 25 1.40 -2.38 -10.32
CA GLY A 25 2.66 -2.29 -9.58
C GLY A 25 3.64 -1.27 -10.15
N GLU A 26 3.71 -1.14 -11.48
CA GLU A 26 4.58 -0.17 -12.15
C GLU A 26 4.12 0.16 -13.57
N VAL A 27 4.56 1.31 -14.08
CA VAL A 27 4.45 1.70 -15.49
C VAL A 27 5.77 2.34 -15.96
N THR A 28 6.15 2.09 -17.21
CA THR A 28 7.39 2.63 -17.79
C THR A 28 7.07 3.77 -18.75
N ILE A 29 7.81 4.88 -18.66
CA ILE A 29 7.73 6.01 -19.57
C ILE A 29 9.03 6.11 -20.37
N ARG A 30 8.93 6.06 -21.69
CA ARG A 30 10.02 6.26 -22.63
C ARG A 30 10.00 7.67 -23.21
N ARG A 31 11.14 8.34 -23.17
CA ARG A 31 11.39 9.62 -23.82
C ARG A 31 11.98 9.40 -25.22
N LYS A 32 11.88 10.42 -26.08
CA LYS A 32 12.42 10.38 -27.46
C LYS A 32 13.94 10.24 -27.51
N ASP A 33 14.64 10.66 -26.46
CA ASP A 33 16.09 10.49 -26.29
C ASP A 33 16.49 9.06 -25.88
N GLY A 34 15.53 8.14 -25.78
CA GLY A 34 15.74 6.74 -25.42
C GLY A 34 15.71 6.47 -23.92
N GLN A 35 15.70 7.51 -23.08
CA GLN A 35 15.65 7.36 -21.62
C GLN A 35 14.31 6.78 -21.19
N ALA A 36 14.36 5.83 -20.26
CA ALA A 36 13.20 5.21 -19.66
C ALA A 36 13.12 5.56 -18.16
N PHE A 37 11.91 5.83 -17.69
CA PHE A 37 11.60 6.11 -16.29
C PHE A 37 10.53 5.14 -15.83
N VAL A 38 10.63 4.63 -14.61
CA VAL A 38 9.60 3.77 -14.01
C VAL A 38 8.83 4.58 -12.97
N ILE A 39 7.51 4.56 -13.07
CA ILE A 39 6.61 5.06 -12.03
C ILE A 39 6.04 3.84 -11.32
N GLN A 40 6.25 3.80 -10.02
CA GLN A 40 5.69 2.80 -9.13
C GLN A 40 5.11 3.52 -7.90
N PRO A 41 4.13 2.94 -7.19
CA PRO A 41 3.68 3.46 -5.92
C PRO A 41 4.87 3.64 -4.98
N ALA A 42 4.90 4.75 -4.25
CA ALA A 42 5.84 4.87 -3.16
C ALA A 42 5.56 3.74 -2.16
N ALA A 43 6.61 3.12 -1.63
CA ALA A 43 6.45 2.24 -0.49
C ALA A 43 5.73 3.03 0.60
N THR A 44 4.54 2.58 0.96
CA THR A 44 3.87 3.08 2.15
C THR A 44 4.80 2.75 3.30
N ILE A 45 5.33 3.79 3.95
CA ILE A 45 5.81 3.63 5.33
C ILE A 45 4.65 2.93 6.04
N GLY A 46 4.93 1.81 6.71
CA GLY A 46 3.92 1.07 7.46
C GLY A 46 3.08 2.03 8.31
N SER A 47 1.85 1.61 8.65
CA SER A 47 0.98 2.45 9.49
C SER A 47 1.80 3.04 10.65
N PRO A 48 1.62 4.31 11.03
CA PRO A 48 2.24 4.84 12.24
C PRO A 48 1.89 4.02 13.50
N LEU A 49 0.84 3.18 13.42
CA LEU A 49 0.41 2.24 14.44
C LEU A 49 0.96 0.82 14.25
N ASP A 50 1.72 0.56 13.19
CA ASP A 50 2.41 -0.70 12.91
C ASP A 50 3.73 -0.75 13.70
N VAL A 51 3.57 -0.88 15.01
CA VAL A 51 4.67 -1.04 15.96
C VAL A 51 4.72 -2.51 16.42
N PRO A 52 5.92 -3.05 16.73
CA PRO A 52 6.02 -4.39 17.30
C PRO A 52 5.12 -4.55 18.53
N GLY A 53 4.35 -5.62 18.58
CA GLY A 53 3.53 -5.95 19.75
C GLY A 53 4.40 -6.30 20.96
N ILE A 54 3.87 -6.06 22.16
CA ILE A 54 4.43 -6.58 23.41
C ILE A 54 3.65 -7.81 23.85
N ASP A 55 4.38 -8.88 24.17
CA ASP A 55 3.79 -10.04 24.81
C ASP A 55 3.58 -9.73 26.31
N VAL A 56 2.32 -9.73 26.72
CA VAL A 56 1.90 -9.47 28.10
C VAL A 56 1.60 -10.76 28.87
N GLY A 57 1.80 -11.94 28.27
CA GLY A 57 1.61 -13.23 28.92
C GLY A 57 0.15 -13.57 29.22
N LEU A 58 -0.80 -13.00 28.48
CA LEU A 58 -2.23 -13.27 28.66
C LEU A 58 -2.61 -14.66 28.15
N SER A 59 -3.35 -15.41 28.96
CA SER A 59 -3.97 -16.67 28.55
C SER A 59 -5.22 -16.43 27.70
N ARG A 60 -5.61 -17.47 26.96
CA ARG A 60 -6.84 -17.46 26.17
C ARG A 60 -8.07 -17.34 27.06
N GLU A 61 -8.03 -17.99 28.21
CA GLU A 61 -9.11 -18.02 29.20
C GLU A 61 -9.36 -16.62 29.76
N GLU A 62 -8.30 -15.89 30.15
CA GLU A 62 -8.40 -14.50 30.63
C GLU A 62 -9.00 -13.56 29.57
N ILE A 63 -8.62 -13.72 28.29
CA ILE A 63 -9.20 -12.93 27.19
C ILE A 63 -10.72 -13.18 27.09
N ILE A 64 -11.15 -14.43 27.19
CA ILE A 64 -12.57 -14.80 27.11
C ILE A 64 -13.34 -14.21 28.29
N ASP A 65 -12.76 -14.26 29.50
CA ASP A 65 -13.38 -13.70 30.71
C ASP A 65 -13.59 -12.18 30.59
N PHE A 66 -12.60 -11.44 30.11
CA PHE A 66 -12.74 -9.98 29.88
C PHE A 66 -13.82 -9.65 28.85
N ILE A 67 -13.91 -10.42 27.76
CA ILE A 67 -14.96 -10.23 26.74
C ILE A 67 -16.35 -10.47 27.35
N GLN A 68 -16.50 -11.51 28.17
CA GLN A 68 -17.76 -11.81 28.83
C GLN A 68 -18.16 -10.72 29.81
N GLU A 69 -17.21 -10.21 30.61
CA GLU A 69 -17.43 -9.12 31.55
C GLU A 69 -17.91 -7.85 30.83
N GLY A 70 -17.23 -7.44 29.76
CA GLY A 70 -17.63 -6.26 28.97
C GLY A 70 -19.05 -6.35 28.40
N ARG A 71 -19.50 -7.54 28.00
CA ARG A 71 -20.86 -7.78 27.48
C ARG A 71 -21.94 -7.80 28.56
N ARG A 72 -21.60 -8.00 29.84
CA ARG A 72 -22.59 -7.95 30.94
C ARG A 72 -23.04 -6.53 31.27
N TYR A 73 -22.24 -5.53 30.89
CA TYR A 73 -22.48 -4.12 31.17
C TYR A 73 -22.92 -3.31 29.93
N GLN A 74 -23.23 -3.99 28.82
CA GLN A 74 -23.91 -3.42 27.63
C GLN A 74 -25.41 -3.65 27.72
#